data_AF-A0A0A2T9K7-F1
#
_entry.id   AF-A0A0A2T9K7-F1
#
_cell.length_a   1.000
_cell.length_b   1.000
_cell.length_c   1.000
_cell.angle_alpha   90.00
_cell.angle_beta   90.00
_cell.angle_gamma   90.00
#
_symmetry.space_group_name_H-M   'P 1'
#
loop_
_entity.id
_entity.type
_entity.pdbx_description
1 polymer ?
#
loop_
_entity_poly.entity_id
_entity_poly.type
_entity_poly.pdbx_seq_one_letter_code
_entity_poly.pdbx_strand_id
1 'polypeptide(L)'
;MTNSASSPFAANNIMATIPGSSNISVQSTTCGASLAIGANCTITFASGTQEGPTTISIAGDNTNTVSVSVTVTSQPQISITAPVQQERVVEVSGAALNLQITNDAGSAVNANGITISNQAACPNLSVNSTNCASVAPGSSCMLVLTSNTAYAPCTITVSGSNTANSPQTLIAFFHLEGLVFEVSGSIGKIVIDVSQQFDTNWTAIDSDISGAESLDNGIANTNAIVGSIACTASCAARRCQNISTSWYLPAINELSAIRNALCSNSAIPCNFGDFSASEFYWSSSQNVDHPNDSALLLGFPSGTIKSDFKSLGRLVRCTRTFTP
;
A
#
# COMPACT_ATOMS: atom_id res chain seq x y z
N MET A 1 24.25 -16.13 -30.47
CA MET A 1 24.98 -16.80 -31.56
C MET A 1 26.41 -16.25 -31.59
N THR A 2 27.39 -17.10 -31.88
CA THR A 2 28.80 -16.70 -31.94
C THR A 2 29.42 -17.27 -33.21
N ASN A 3 30.08 -16.42 -34.00
CA ASN A 3 30.95 -16.90 -35.06
C ASN A 3 32.25 -17.37 -34.42
N SER A 4 32.60 -18.66 -34.55
CA SER A 4 33.77 -19.23 -33.89
C SER A 4 35.03 -18.42 -34.19
N ALA A 5 35.91 -18.23 -33.21
CA ALA A 5 37.22 -17.63 -33.41
C ALA A 5 38.12 -18.46 -34.36
N SER A 6 37.78 -19.74 -34.56
CA SER A 6 38.43 -20.63 -35.52
C SER A 6 37.83 -20.56 -36.93
N SER A 7 36.79 -19.74 -37.15
CA SER A 7 36.16 -19.63 -38.47
C SER A 7 37.10 -18.93 -39.44
N PRO A 8 37.27 -19.46 -40.67
CA PRO A 8 38.07 -18.79 -41.71
C PRO A 8 37.35 -17.57 -42.32
N PHE A 9 36.04 -17.41 -42.08
CA PHE A 9 35.22 -16.36 -42.70
C PHE A 9 34.24 -15.72 -41.71
N ALA A 10 33.80 -14.50 -42.03
CA ALA A 10 32.64 -13.89 -41.37
C ALA A 10 31.37 -14.69 -41.70
N ALA A 11 30.45 -14.76 -40.72
CA ALA A 11 29.15 -15.40 -40.90
C ALA A 11 28.16 -14.37 -41.45
N ASN A 12 27.53 -14.65 -42.58
CA ASN A 12 26.69 -13.70 -43.29
C ASN A 12 25.19 -13.99 -43.11
N ASN A 13 24.40 -12.93 -42.98
CA ASN A 13 22.93 -12.97 -42.96
C ASN A 13 22.33 -14.01 -42.00
N ILE A 14 22.84 -14.05 -40.76
CA ILE A 14 22.32 -14.98 -39.74
C ILE A 14 20.85 -14.63 -39.45
N MET A 15 19.95 -15.57 -39.75
CA MET A 15 18.52 -15.43 -39.56
C MET A 15 17.95 -16.62 -38.81
N ALA A 16 16.87 -16.37 -38.07
CA ALA A 16 16.06 -17.41 -37.47
C ALA A 16 14.89 -17.73 -38.40
N THR A 17 14.70 -19.01 -38.70
CA THR A 17 13.55 -19.56 -39.42
C THR A 17 12.60 -20.18 -38.42
N ILE A 18 11.48 -19.51 -38.22
CA ILE A 18 10.40 -19.95 -37.33
C ILE A 18 9.37 -20.75 -38.15
N PRO A 19 8.88 -21.91 -37.68
CA PRO A 19 7.82 -22.66 -38.37
C PRO A 19 6.58 -21.80 -38.62
N GLY A 20 5.99 -21.87 -39.82
CA GLY A 20 4.87 -21.00 -40.21
C GLY A 20 3.57 -21.17 -39.40
N SER A 21 3.43 -22.25 -38.64
CA SER A 21 2.33 -22.49 -37.70
C SER A 21 2.58 -21.90 -36.30
N SER A 22 3.75 -21.31 -36.08
CA SER A 22 4.16 -20.75 -34.79
C SER A 22 3.66 -19.31 -34.64
N ASN A 23 3.26 -18.98 -33.42
CA ASN A 23 3.02 -17.63 -32.93
C ASN A 23 4.30 -16.98 -32.36
N ILE A 24 5.44 -17.69 -32.39
CA ILE A 24 6.73 -17.11 -32.05
C ILE A 24 7.15 -16.18 -33.19
N SER A 25 7.73 -15.04 -32.83
CA SER A 25 8.24 -14.05 -33.77
C SER A 25 9.62 -13.58 -33.33
N VAL A 26 10.43 -13.12 -34.27
CA VAL A 26 11.68 -12.42 -33.95
C VAL A 26 11.32 -11.00 -33.54
N GLN A 27 11.53 -10.66 -32.26
CA GLN A 27 11.30 -9.33 -31.72
C GLN A 27 12.44 -8.36 -32.08
N SER A 28 13.69 -8.83 -32.05
CA SER A 28 14.87 -8.05 -32.41
C SER A 28 16.07 -8.94 -32.75
N THR A 29 17.02 -8.40 -33.52
CA THR A 29 18.29 -9.08 -33.82
C THR A 29 19.44 -8.08 -33.93
N THR A 30 20.62 -8.46 -33.44
CA THR A 30 21.88 -7.70 -33.59
C THR A 30 22.84 -8.33 -34.59
N CYS A 31 22.44 -9.40 -35.28
CA CYS A 31 23.35 -10.20 -36.11
C CYS A 31 23.79 -9.51 -37.42
N GLY A 32 23.11 -8.44 -37.85
CA GLY A 32 23.46 -7.66 -39.03
C GLY A 32 23.59 -8.51 -40.31
N ALA A 33 24.19 -7.93 -41.35
CA ALA A 33 24.46 -8.65 -42.61
C ALA A 33 25.73 -9.51 -42.53
N SER A 34 26.66 -9.18 -41.64
CA SER A 34 27.92 -9.92 -41.46
C SER A 34 28.39 -9.85 -40.01
N LEU A 35 28.71 -11.02 -39.45
CA LEU A 35 29.23 -11.20 -38.10
C LEU A 35 30.71 -11.61 -38.20
N ALA A 36 31.59 -10.72 -37.75
CA ALA A 36 33.04 -10.94 -37.78
C ALA A 36 33.47 -12.21 -37.04
N ILE A 37 34.64 -12.74 -37.39
CA ILE A 37 35.23 -13.92 -36.75
C ILE A 37 35.40 -13.65 -35.26
N GLY A 38 34.98 -14.59 -34.40
CA GLY A 38 35.01 -14.45 -32.94
C GLY A 38 33.93 -13.52 -32.35
N ALA A 39 33.15 -12.80 -33.17
CA ALA A 39 32.10 -11.92 -32.68
C ALA A 39 30.82 -12.68 -32.31
N ASN A 40 29.99 -12.05 -31.48
CA ASN A 40 28.69 -12.58 -31.07
C ASN A 40 27.54 -11.65 -31.47
N CYS A 41 26.35 -12.23 -31.58
CA CYS A 41 25.11 -11.51 -31.77
C CYS A 41 23.96 -12.21 -31.04
N THR A 42 22.85 -11.51 -30.89
CA THR A 42 21.66 -11.94 -30.16
C THR A 42 20.44 -11.85 -31.07
N ILE A 43 19.56 -12.85 -30.99
CA ILE A 43 18.22 -12.84 -31.58
C ILE A 43 17.24 -12.99 -30.42
N THR A 44 16.30 -12.06 -30.31
CA THR A 44 15.26 -12.08 -29.28
C THR A 44 13.97 -12.60 -29.90
N PHE A 45 13.38 -13.62 -29.28
CA PHE A 45 12.08 -14.16 -29.68
C PHE A 45 10.98 -13.69 -28.72
N ALA A 46 9.78 -13.45 -29.24
CA ALA A 46 8.59 -13.15 -28.45
C ALA A 46 7.37 -13.89 -29.00
N SER A 47 6.45 -14.24 -28.12
CA SER A 47 5.12 -14.74 -28.48
C SER A 47 4.09 -14.29 -27.46
N GLY A 48 2.87 -14.01 -27.92
CA GLY A 48 1.74 -13.66 -27.08
C GLY A 48 0.91 -14.87 -26.63
N THR A 49 1.20 -16.06 -27.13
CA THR A 49 0.43 -17.27 -26.85
C THR A 49 1.33 -18.40 -26.38
N GLN A 50 0.77 -19.29 -25.57
CA GLN A 50 1.47 -20.50 -25.14
C GLN A 50 1.75 -21.37 -26.36
N GLU A 51 2.99 -21.83 -26.51
CA GLU A 51 3.41 -22.65 -27.63
C GLU A 51 4.66 -23.46 -27.28
N GLY A 52 4.77 -24.66 -27.83
CA GLY A 52 6.02 -25.39 -27.93
C GLY A 52 5.97 -26.79 -27.31
N PRO A 53 7.09 -27.53 -27.35
CA PRO A 53 8.40 -27.09 -27.86
C PRO A 53 8.39 -26.85 -29.38
N THR A 54 8.79 -25.64 -29.79
CA THR A 54 8.89 -25.23 -31.20
C THR A 54 10.36 -25.18 -31.58
N THR A 55 10.75 -25.99 -32.55
CA THR A 55 12.12 -26.02 -33.07
C THR A 55 12.32 -24.85 -34.04
N ILE A 56 13.15 -23.88 -33.66
CA ILE A 56 13.54 -22.74 -34.49
C ILE A 56 14.94 -23.02 -35.03
N SER A 57 15.09 -22.97 -36.35
CA SER A 57 16.39 -23.14 -37.01
C SER A 57 17.07 -21.79 -37.18
N ILE A 58 18.36 -21.71 -36.89
CA ILE A 58 19.17 -20.50 -37.04
C ILE A 58 20.34 -20.84 -37.96
N ALA A 59 20.45 -20.12 -39.07
CA ALA A 59 21.51 -20.28 -40.06
C ALA A 59 21.80 -18.93 -40.73
N GLY A 60 23.04 -18.75 -41.20
CA GLY A 60 23.41 -17.74 -42.18
C GLY A 60 23.70 -18.38 -43.52
N ASP A 61 23.91 -17.57 -44.56
CA ASP A 61 24.09 -18.04 -45.95
C ASP A 61 25.31 -18.96 -46.12
N ASN A 62 26.29 -18.83 -45.24
CA ASN A 62 27.55 -19.57 -45.26
C ASN A 62 27.87 -20.27 -43.93
N THR A 63 26.88 -20.49 -43.08
CA THR A 63 27.07 -21.18 -41.79
C THR A 63 26.39 -22.55 -41.79
N ASN A 64 26.70 -23.36 -40.79
CA ASN A 64 25.86 -24.50 -40.44
C ASN A 64 24.52 -24.02 -39.82
N THR A 65 23.53 -24.91 -39.81
CA THR A 65 22.27 -24.69 -39.12
C THR A 65 22.36 -25.17 -37.67
N VAL A 66 21.88 -24.35 -36.74
CA VAL A 66 21.68 -24.71 -35.33
C VAL A 66 20.20 -24.62 -35.02
N SER A 67 19.65 -25.65 -34.39
CA SER A 67 18.25 -25.64 -33.95
C SER A 67 18.16 -25.36 -32.46
N VAL A 68 17.26 -24.45 -32.07
CA VAL A 68 16.91 -24.16 -30.68
C VAL A 68 15.47 -24.58 -30.43
N SER A 69 15.20 -25.28 -29.33
CA SER A 69 13.85 -25.62 -28.92
C SER A 69 13.33 -24.53 -27.98
N VAL A 70 12.26 -23.85 -28.38
CA VAL A 70 11.66 -22.76 -27.61
C VAL A 70 10.27 -23.20 -27.12
N THR A 71 10.04 -23.00 -25.82
CA THR A 71 8.71 -23.18 -25.21
C THR A 71 8.28 -21.87 -24.59
N VAL A 72 7.13 -21.37 -25.02
CA VAL A 72 6.43 -20.23 -24.45
C VAL A 72 5.41 -20.78 -23.46
N THR A 73 5.58 -20.49 -22.18
CA THR A 73 4.65 -20.92 -21.13
C THR A 73 3.70 -19.79 -20.76
N SER A 74 2.43 -20.11 -20.51
CA SER A 74 1.50 -19.18 -19.88
C SER A 74 2.01 -18.76 -18.50
N GLN A 75 1.84 -17.50 -18.14
CA GLN A 75 2.12 -17.01 -16.80
C GLN A 75 0.80 -16.88 -16.03
N PRO A 76 0.70 -17.41 -14.80
CA PRO A 76 -0.51 -17.29 -13.99
C PRO A 76 -0.72 -15.84 -13.56
N GLN A 77 -1.99 -15.45 -13.43
CA GLN A 77 -2.36 -14.21 -12.75
C GLN A 77 -2.74 -14.50 -11.30
N ILE A 78 -2.35 -13.60 -10.42
CA ILE A 78 -2.66 -13.69 -8.99
C ILE A 78 -3.46 -12.49 -8.51
N SER A 79 -4.26 -12.69 -7.47
CA SER A 79 -5.10 -11.67 -6.86
C SER A 79 -5.04 -11.73 -5.33
N ILE A 80 -5.16 -10.56 -4.67
CA ILE A 80 -5.26 -10.46 -3.21
C ILE A 80 -6.74 -10.52 -2.86
N THR A 81 -7.18 -11.64 -2.29
CA THR A 81 -8.61 -11.96 -2.15
C THR A 81 -9.16 -11.77 -0.74
N ALA A 82 -8.32 -11.86 0.28
CA ALA A 82 -8.71 -11.62 1.67
C ALA A 82 -7.54 -11.12 2.53
N PRO A 83 -7.82 -10.45 3.67
CA PRO A 83 -9.13 -9.90 4.01
C PRO A 83 -9.47 -8.68 3.13
N VAL A 84 -10.65 -8.09 3.35
CA VAL A 84 -11.04 -6.82 2.72
C VAL A 84 -10.08 -5.70 3.14
N GLN A 85 -10.02 -4.61 2.38
CA GLN A 85 -9.03 -3.55 2.56
C GLN A 85 -8.98 -3.00 4.01
N GLN A 86 -10.15 -2.87 4.65
CA GLN A 86 -10.33 -2.32 6.01
C GLN A 86 -9.63 -3.14 7.09
N GLU A 87 -9.46 -4.43 6.85
CA GLU A 87 -8.93 -5.39 7.82
C GLU A 87 -7.46 -5.73 7.55
N ARG A 88 -6.82 -5.08 6.57
CA ARG A 88 -5.40 -5.28 6.24
C ARG A 88 -4.50 -4.53 7.22
N VAL A 89 -4.55 -4.93 8.50
CA VAL A 89 -3.87 -4.27 9.61
C VAL A 89 -2.88 -5.25 10.27
N VAL A 90 -1.64 -4.81 10.44
CA VAL A 90 -0.60 -5.54 11.19
C VAL A 90 -0.52 -4.96 12.60
N GLU A 91 -0.67 -5.78 13.63
CA GLU A 91 -0.46 -5.33 15.01
C GLU A 91 1.03 -5.39 15.37
N VAL A 92 1.59 -4.26 15.80
CA VAL A 92 3.02 -4.12 16.09
C VAL A 92 3.37 -4.93 17.33
N SER A 93 4.27 -5.91 17.17
CA SER A 93 4.63 -6.92 18.17
C SER A 93 3.42 -7.76 18.67
N GLY A 94 2.37 -7.88 17.85
CA GLY A 94 1.12 -8.55 18.21
C GLY A 94 0.63 -9.51 17.13
N ALA A 95 -0.68 -9.48 16.85
CA ALA A 95 -1.32 -10.31 15.84
C ALA A 95 -0.76 -10.08 14.42
N ALA A 96 -0.57 -11.20 13.70
CA ALA A 96 -0.15 -11.19 12.31
C ALA A 96 -1.33 -10.87 11.37
N LEU A 97 -1.04 -10.18 10.28
CA LEU A 97 -1.96 -10.05 9.14
C LEU A 97 -1.79 -11.27 8.23
N ASN A 98 -2.88 -12.01 8.00
CA ASN A 98 -2.91 -13.13 7.07
C ASN A 98 -3.51 -12.68 5.74
N LEU A 99 -2.68 -12.38 4.74
CA LEU A 99 -3.12 -12.02 3.39
C LEU A 99 -3.33 -13.27 2.53
N GLN A 100 -4.56 -13.47 2.05
CA GLN A 100 -4.89 -14.54 1.12
C GLN A 100 -4.57 -14.10 -0.31
N ILE A 101 -3.73 -14.88 -0.98
CA ILE A 101 -3.38 -14.69 -2.38
C ILE A 101 -3.93 -15.87 -3.17
N THR A 102 -4.72 -15.59 -4.20
CA THR A 102 -5.32 -16.59 -5.08
C THR A 102 -4.57 -16.63 -6.40
N ASN A 103 -4.26 -17.82 -6.89
CA ASN A 103 -3.93 -18.03 -8.29
C ASN A 103 -5.25 -18.11 -9.07
N ASP A 104 -5.47 -17.19 -10.00
CA ASP A 104 -6.75 -17.06 -10.67
C ASP A 104 -7.15 -18.38 -11.38
N ALA A 105 -8.44 -18.69 -11.38
CA ALA A 105 -8.95 -19.96 -11.93
C ALA A 105 -8.70 -20.12 -13.43
N GLY A 106 -8.49 -19.01 -14.15
CA GLY A 106 -8.14 -19.00 -15.57
C GLY A 106 -6.66 -19.28 -15.87
N SER A 107 -5.80 -19.34 -14.86
CA SER A 107 -4.39 -19.67 -15.03
C SER A 107 -4.23 -21.11 -15.50
N ALA A 108 -3.36 -21.35 -16.49
CA ALA A 108 -3.10 -22.70 -16.99
C ALA A 108 -2.00 -23.46 -16.20
N VAL A 109 -1.30 -22.78 -15.28
CA VAL A 109 -0.20 -23.35 -14.48
C VAL A 109 -0.24 -22.84 -13.04
N ASN A 110 0.52 -23.50 -12.16
CA ASN A 110 0.70 -23.05 -10.79
C ASN A 110 1.47 -21.72 -10.73
N ALA A 111 1.07 -20.86 -9.80
CA ALA A 111 1.82 -19.67 -9.42
C ALA A 111 2.85 -20.05 -8.35
N ASN A 112 4.13 -19.79 -8.63
CA ASN A 112 5.25 -20.27 -7.84
C ASN A 112 5.93 -19.14 -7.07
N GLY A 113 6.40 -19.46 -5.87
CA GLY A 113 7.19 -18.55 -5.03
C GLY A 113 6.50 -17.21 -4.78
N ILE A 114 5.19 -17.20 -4.54
CA ILE A 114 4.46 -15.97 -4.27
C ILE A 114 4.98 -15.38 -2.95
N THR A 115 5.38 -14.11 -2.99
CA THR A 115 5.90 -13.36 -1.83
C THR A 115 5.67 -11.85 -2.01
N ILE A 116 6.02 -11.07 -1.00
CA ILE A 116 6.11 -9.61 -1.12
C ILE A 116 7.41 -9.26 -1.84
N SER A 117 7.32 -8.66 -3.03
CA SER A 117 8.47 -8.23 -3.82
C SER A 117 8.88 -6.78 -3.60
N ASN A 118 7.99 -5.96 -3.02
CA ASN A 118 8.32 -4.61 -2.61
C ASN A 118 7.57 -4.22 -1.32
N GLN A 119 8.35 -3.78 -0.32
CA GLN A 119 7.90 -3.24 0.96
C GLN A 119 8.75 -2.05 1.41
N ALA A 120 9.27 -1.26 0.48
CA ALA A 120 10.28 -0.22 0.77
C ALA A 120 9.83 0.81 1.82
N ALA A 121 8.53 1.11 1.88
CA ALA A 121 7.95 2.05 2.85
C ALA A 121 7.77 1.46 4.27
N CYS A 122 7.91 0.14 4.43
CA CYS A 122 7.82 -0.58 5.70
C CYS A 122 8.86 -1.71 5.71
N PRO A 123 10.17 -1.37 5.71
CA PRO A 123 11.25 -2.31 5.40
C PRO A 123 11.41 -3.45 6.40
N ASN A 124 11.03 -3.26 7.67
CA ASN A 124 11.14 -4.29 8.72
C ASN A 124 9.91 -5.22 8.79
N LEU A 125 9.00 -5.15 7.81
CA LEU A 125 7.89 -6.09 7.69
C LEU A 125 8.45 -7.50 7.44
N SER A 126 8.15 -8.43 8.34
CA SER A 126 8.54 -9.82 8.23
C SER A 126 7.46 -10.60 7.48
N VAL A 127 7.87 -11.35 6.45
CA VAL A 127 6.99 -12.07 5.53
C VAL A 127 7.25 -13.57 5.66
N ASN A 128 6.21 -14.34 6.01
CA ASN A 128 6.23 -15.79 5.90
C ASN A 128 5.37 -16.21 4.71
N SER A 129 6.03 -16.84 3.73
CA SER A 129 5.45 -17.33 2.47
C SER A 129 5.52 -18.85 2.32
N THR A 130 5.70 -19.60 3.40
CA THR A 130 5.89 -21.07 3.36
C THR A 130 4.75 -21.78 2.62
N ASN A 131 3.52 -21.29 2.75
CA ASN A 131 2.34 -21.88 2.10
C ASN A 131 2.15 -21.42 0.64
N CYS A 132 3.05 -20.58 0.13
CA CYS A 132 2.93 -19.90 -1.17
C CYS A 132 4.00 -20.36 -2.19
N ALA A 133 4.64 -21.51 -1.95
CA ALA A 133 5.70 -22.03 -2.83
C ALA A 133 5.17 -22.45 -4.22
N SER A 134 3.98 -23.05 -4.29
CA SER A 134 3.32 -23.45 -5.54
C SER A 134 1.81 -23.52 -5.33
N VAL A 135 1.07 -22.61 -5.94
CA VAL A 135 -0.40 -22.49 -5.79
C VAL A 135 -1.08 -22.88 -7.08
N ALA A 136 -1.91 -23.92 -7.04
CA ALA A 136 -2.65 -24.41 -8.20
C ALA A 136 -3.71 -23.39 -8.69
N PRO A 137 -4.09 -23.40 -9.98
CA PRO A 137 -5.17 -22.55 -10.48
C PRO A 137 -6.46 -22.68 -9.65
N GLY A 138 -7.06 -21.55 -9.31
CA GLY A 138 -8.25 -21.45 -8.46
C GLY A 138 -8.01 -21.70 -6.96
N SER A 139 -6.79 -22.06 -6.57
CA SER A 139 -6.41 -22.22 -5.16
C SER A 139 -5.81 -20.95 -4.57
N SER A 140 -5.72 -20.91 -3.24
CA SER A 140 -5.12 -19.79 -2.52
C SER A 140 -4.00 -20.25 -1.58
N CYS A 141 -3.12 -19.31 -1.25
CA CYS A 141 -2.17 -19.42 -0.16
C CYS A 141 -2.28 -18.23 0.79
N MET A 142 -1.62 -18.33 1.95
CA MET A 142 -1.55 -17.24 2.93
C MET A 142 -0.12 -16.71 3.03
N LEU A 143 0.03 -15.39 2.86
CA LEU A 143 1.20 -14.64 3.30
C LEU A 143 0.93 -14.14 4.72
N VAL A 144 1.76 -14.54 5.68
CA VAL A 144 1.64 -14.11 7.08
C VAL A 144 2.62 -12.97 7.31
N LEU A 145 2.09 -11.80 7.66
CA LEU A 145 2.86 -10.56 7.82
C LEU A 145 2.91 -10.16 9.30
N THR A 146 4.11 -9.89 9.80
CA THR A 146 4.36 -9.44 11.18
C THR A 146 5.33 -8.27 11.18
N SER A 147 5.28 -7.43 12.21
CA SER A 147 6.24 -6.33 12.36
C SER A 147 6.44 -6.00 13.84
N ASN A 148 7.67 -5.67 14.20
CA ASN A 148 8.01 -5.07 15.50
C ASN A 148 8.22 -3.56 15.39
N THR A 149 8.08 -2.99 14.19
CA THR A 149 8.21 -1.55 13.92
C THR A 149 6.87 -1.01 13.45
N ALA A 150 6.48 0.14 13.99
CA ALA A 150 5.31 0.87 13.55
C ALA A 150 5.62 1.72 12.30
N TYR A 151 4.72 1.68 11.32
CA TYR A 151 4.79 2.51 10.13
C TYR A 151 3.45 3.20 9.89
N ALA A 152 3.45 4.37 9.26
CA ALA A 152 2.25 4.87 8.60
C ALA A 152 1.81 3.85 7.51
N PRO A 153 0.54 3.88 7.05
CA PRO A 153 0.07 2.92 6.07
C PRO A 153 0.97 2.86 4.85
N CYS A 154 1.40 1.66 4.47
CA CYS A 154 2.36 1.43 3.39
C CYS A 154 1.75 0.54 2.31
N THR A 155 2.11 0.82 1.05
CA THR A 155 1.75 -0.06 -0.08
C THR A 155 2.79 -1.16 -0.22
N ILE A 156 2.33 -2.40 -0.28
CA ILE A 156 3.15 -3.56 -0.58
C ILE A 156 2.79 -4.11 -1.96
N THR A 157 3.77 -4.71 -2.63
CA THR A 157 3.59 -5.39 -3.92
C THR A 157 3.80 -6.88 -3.76
N VAL A 158 2.86 -7.69 -4.24
CA VAL A 158 2.94 -9.15 -4.23
C VAL A 158 3.33 -9.63 -5.64
N SER A 159 4.23 -10.59 -5.75
CA SER A 159 4.52 -11.27 -7.02
C SER A 159 5.00 -12.71 -6.79
N GLY A 160 4.94 -13.54 -7.82
CA GLY A 160 5.60 -14.85 -7.85
C GLY A 160 6.72 -14.88 -8.88
N SER A 161 7.51 -15.96 -8.87
CA SER A 161 8.65 -16.12 -9.79
C SER A 161 8.25 -16.31 -11.26
N ASN A 162 6.98 -16.66 -11.51
CA ASN A 162 6.45 -16.88 -12.84
C ASN A 162 5.13 -16.13 -13.12
N THR A 163 4.67 -15.23 -12.23
CA THR A 163 3.37 -14.57 -12.36
C THR A 163 3.40 -13.44 -13.39
N ALA A 164 2.31 -13.27 -14.15
CA ALA A 164 2.17 -12.24 -15.17
C ALA A 164 1.90 -10.84 -14.60
N ASN A 165 1.45 -10.75 -13.35
CA ASN A 165 1.08 -9.50 -12.70
C ASN A 165 1.72 -9.39 -11.31
N SER A 166 1.60 -8.21 -10.72
CA SER A 166 2.10 -7.92 -9.37
C SER A 166 1.09 -7.04 -8.62
N PRO A 167 0.01 -7.64 -8.06
CA PRO A 167 -1.01 -6.86 -7.39
C PRO A 167 -0.44 -6.11 -6.18
N GLN A 168 -0.99 -4.92 -5.94
CA GLN A 168 -0.61 -4.05 -4.84
C GLN A 168 -1.76 -3.93 -3.84
N THR A 169 -1.40 -3.76 -2.56
CA THR A 169 -2.36 -3.42 -1.50
C THR A 169 -1.75 -2.45 -0.52
N LEU A 170 -2.60 -1.59 0.03
CA LEU A 170 -2.26 -0.81 1.22
C LEU A 170 -2.43 -1.71 2.46
N ILE A 171 -1.53 -1.58 3.44
CA ILE A 171 -1.67 -2.16 4.78
C ILE A 171 -1.47 -1.05 5.83
N ALA A 172 -2.12 -1.18 6.98
CA ALA A 172 -1.94 -0.28 8.13
C ALA A 172 -1.28 -1.00 9.31
N PHE A 173 -0.86 -0.21 10.31
CA PHE A 173 -0.26 -0.71 11.53
C PHE A 173 -1.08 -0.28 12.73
N PHE A 174 -1.34 -1.22 13.63
CA PHE A 174 -1.96 -0.97 14.93
C PHE A 174 -0.89 -1.02 16.01
N HIS A 175 -0.76 0.04 16.79
CA HIS A 175 0.25 0.17 17.81
C HIS A 175 -0.32 0.96 18.98
N LEU A 176 -0.08 0.49 20.22
CA LEU A 176 -0.50 1.21 21.42
C LEU A 176 -1.99 1.60 21.35
N GLU A 177 -2.87 0.64 21.06
CA GLU A 177 -4.35 0.83 21.04
C GLU A 177 -4.87 1.82 19.97
N GLY A 178 -4.07 2.13 18.94
CA GLY A 178 -4.50 3.00 17.86
C GLY A 178 -3.88 2.65 16.51
N LEU A 179 -4.49 3.18 15.45
CA LEU A 179 -3.95 3.09 14.10
C LEU A 179 -2.87 4.14 13.90
N VAL A 180 -1.70 3.72 13.42
CA VAL A 180 -0.61 4.60 13.04
C VAL A 180 -0.99 5.33 11.77
N PHE A 181 -0.92 6.66 11.77
CA PHE A 181 -1.22 7.49 10.59
C PHE A 181 -0.03 8.34 10.16
N GLU A 182 0.96 8.53 11.03
CA GLU A 182 2.16 9.31 10.74
C GLU A 182 3.37 8.73 11.48
N VAL A 183 4.52 8.68 10.80
CA VAL A 183 5.83 8.42 11.42
C VAL A 183 6.85 9.38 10.79
N SER A 184 7.37 10.29 11.60
CA SER A 184 8.27 11.38 11.19
C SER A 184 9.51 11.37 12.08
N GLY A 185 10.59 10.74 11.62
CA GLY A 185 11.82 10.57 12.41
C GLY A 185 11.59 9.70 13.65
N SER A 186 11.84 10.24 14.84
CA SER A 186 11.67 9.54 16.13
C SER A 186 10.28 9.71 16.76
N ILE A 187 9.33 10.30 16.03
CA ILE A 187 7.98 10.56 16.52
C ILE A 187 6.99 9.87 15.58
N GLY A 188 6.21 8.95 16.15
CA GLY A 188 5.02 8.41 15.52
C GLY A 188 3.75 9.00 16.11
N LYS A 189 2.66 8.98 15.36
CA LYS A 189 1.32 9.35 15.83
C LYS A 189 0.31 8.26 15.54
N ILE A 190 -0.57 8.03 16.51
CA ILE A 190 -1.71 7.12 16.39
C ILE A 190 -3.02 7.84 16.66
N VAL A 191 -4.10 7.28 16.12
CA VAL A 191 -5.48 7.66 16.41
C VAL A 191 -6.22 6.48 17.04
N ILE A 192 -7.08 6.76 18.02
CA ILE A 192 -7.87 5.71 18.70
C ILE A 192 -8.69 4.87 17.73
N ASP A 193 -8.90 3.60 18.09
CA ASP A 193 -9.80 2.69 17.39
C ASP A 193 -11.27 3.15 17.39
N VAL A 194 -12.08 2.64 16.45
CA VAL A 194 -13.51 2.98 16.34
C VAL A 194 -14.31 2.62 17.57
N SER A 195 -13.92 1.54 18.25
CA SER A 195 -14.52 1.11 19.51
C SER A 195 -14.37 2.12 20.65
N GLN A 196 -13.39 3.02 20.57
CA GLN A 196 -13.15 4.07 21.56
C GLN A 196 -13.68 5.45 21.12
N GLN A 197 -14.25 5.57 19.92
CA GLN A 197 -14.87 6.80 19.43
C GLN A 197 -16.00 7.24 20.35
N PHE A 198 -16.20 8.55 20.45
CA PHE A 198 -17.34 9.11 21.16
C PHE A 198 -17.89 10.36 20.48
N ASP A 199 -19.15 10.65 20.76
CA ASP A 199 -19.82 11.90 20.40
C ASP A 199 -19.86 12.82 21.63
N THR A 200 -19.43 14.08 21.46
CA THR A 200 -19.58 15.10 22.48
C THR A 200 -19.42 16.52 21.93
N ASN A 201 -19.72 17.51 22.76
CA ASN A 201 -19.54 18.91 22.47
C ASN A 201 -18.07 19.34 22.61
N TRP A 202 -17.68 20.36 21.85
CA TRP A 202 -16.32 20.90 21.90
C TRP A 202 -16.02 21.54 23.26
N THR A 203 -16.93 22.43 23.72
CA THR A 203 -17.00 22.98 25.10
C THR A 203 -18.45 23.04 25.56
N ALA A 204 -18.68 23.06 26.88
CA ALA A 204 -20.02 23.14 27.47
C ALA A 204 -20.56 24.57 27.53
N ILE A 205 -19.66 25.55 27.44
CA ILE A 205 -19.99 26.97 27.42
C ILE A 205 -19.34 27.56 26.17
N ASP A 206 -20.10 28.34 25.42
CA ASP A 206 -19.60 29.10 24.29
C ASP A 206 -18.72 30.24 24.81
N SER A 207 -17.43 30.17 24.53
CA SER A 207 -16.44 31.17 24.90
C SER A 207 -15.23 31.09 24.00
N ASP A 208 -14.56 32.22 23.80
CA ASP A 208 -13.23 32.28 23.20
C ASP A 208 -12.20 31.61 24.12
N ILE A 209 -11.51 30.59 23.61
CA ILE A 209 -10.47 29.85 24.31
C ILE A 209 -9.11 30.26 23.77
N SER A 210 -8.50 31.24 24.44
CA SER A 210 -7.14 31.69 24.09
C SER A 210 -6.15 30.52 24.12
N GLY A 211 -5.40 30.34 23.03
CA GLY A 211 -4.41 29.29 22.86
C GLY A 211 -4.94 28.01 22.21
N ALA A 212 -6.20 27.99 21.76
CA ALA A 212 -6.80 26.88 21.02
C ALA A 212 -6.92 27.12 19.50
N GLU A 213 -6.20 28.10 18.95
CA GLU A 213 -6.32 28.53 17.54
C GLU A 213 -5.39 27.78 16.60
N SER A 214 -4.41 27.02 17.12
CA SER A 214 -3.40 26.36 16.28
C SER A 214 -4.05 25.36 15.34
N LEU A 215 -3.65 25.36 14.07
CA LEU A 215 -4.11 24.36 13.11
C LEU A 215 -3.28 23.06 13.16
N ASP A 216 -2.12 23.08 13.81
CA ASP A 216 -1.11 22.01 13.75
C ASP A 216 -0.76 21.40 15.11
N ASN A 217 -1.08 22.08 16.23
CA ASN A 217 -0.65 21.66 17.56
C ASN A 217 -1.85 21.27 18.44
N GLY A 218 -2.36 20.06 18.23
CA GLY A 218 -3.49 19.53 19.00
C GLY A 218 -3.19 19.39 20.50
N ILE A 219 -1.92 19.16 20.87
CA ILE A 219 -1.50 19.08 22.28
C ILE A 219 -1.69 20.44 22.97
N ALA A 220 -1.15 21.52 22.39
CA ALA A 220 -1.27 22.85 22.96
C ALA A 220 -2.73 23.30 23.04
N ASN A 221 -3.50 23.11 21.96
CA ASN A 221 -4.92 23.42 21.91
C ASN A 221 -5.70 22.64 22.97
N THR A 222 -5.47 21.32 23.07
CA THR A 222 -6.14 20.46 24.06
C THR A 222 -5.87 20.97 25.47
N ASN A 223 -4.63 21.34 25.79
CA ASN A 223 -4.27 21.88 27.10
C ASN A 223 -4.97 23.22 27.39
N ALA A 224 -5.08 24.11 26.39
CA ALA A 224 -5.80 25.38 26.53
C ALA A 224 -7.29 25.16 26.78
N ILE A 225 -7.94 24.27 26.01
CA ILE A 225 -9.36 23.93 26.17
C ILE A 225 -9.62 23.33 27.56
N VAL A 226 -8.81 22.35 27.95
CA VAL A 226 -8.90 21.66 29.25
C VAL A 226 -8.68 22.62 30.42
N GLY A 227 -7.82 23.63 30.26
CA GLY A 227 -7.57 24.66 31.26
C GLY A 227 -8.70 25.69 31.42
N SER A 228 -9.63 25.76 30.45
CA SER A 228 -10.76 26.69 30.49
C SER A 228 -11.91 26.17 31.34
N ILE A 229 -12.58 27.10 32.05
CA ILE A 229 -13.83 26.84 32.77
C ILE A 229 -14.98 26.39 31.84
N ALA A 230 -14.86 26.66 30.54
CA ALA A 230 -15.85 26.27 29.53
C ALA A 230 -15.78 24.77 29.20
N CYS A 231 -14.65 24.11 29.46
CA CYS A 231 -14.51 22.67 29.33
C CYS A 231 -14.86 21.98 30.65
N THR A 232 -16.09 21.48 30.75
CA THR A 232 -16.51 20.61 31.85
C THR A 232 -15.99 19.18 31.65
N ALA A 233 -16.32 18.27 32.58
CA ALA A 233 -15.84 16.89 32.58
C ALA A 233 -16.09 16.11 31.27
N SER A 234 -17.07 16.52 30.46
CA SER A 234 -17.47 15.84 29.23
C SER A 234 -16.96 16.49 27.94
N CYS A 235 -16.28 17.64 27.97
CA CYS A 235 -15.85 18.31 26.74
C CYS A 235 -14.88 17.43 25.92
N ALA A 236 -14.86 17.59 24.59
CA ALA A 236 -14.08 16.75 23.68
C ALA A 236 -12.60 16.59 24.08
N ALA A 237 -11.92 17.70 24.36
CA ALA A 237 -10.51 17.70 24.77
C ALA A 237 -10.29 16.99 26.12
N ARG A 238 -11.18 17.20 27.10
CA ARG A 238 -11.13 16.51 28.41
C ARG A 238 -11.33 15.01 28.26
N ARG A 239 -12.29 14.58 27.44
CA ARG A 239 -12.54 13.16 27.21
C ARG A 239 -11.36 12.45 26.57
N CYS A 240 -10.62 13.12 25.68
CA CYS A 240 -9.35 12.59 25.20
C CYS A 240 -8.34 12.41 26.34
N GLN A 241 -8.16 13.42 27.20
CA GLN A 241 -7.25 13.31 28.35
C GLN A 241 -7.69 12.30 29.42
N ASN A 242 -8.98 11.96 29.49
CA ASN A 242 -9.48 10.93 30.39
C ASN A 242 -9.07 9.50 29.97
N ILE A 243 -8.69 9.29 28.70
CA ILE A 243 -8.07 8.01 28.27
C ILE A 243 -6.70 7.90 28.94
N SER A 244 -5.87 8.93 28.77
CA SER A 244 -4.68 9.21 29.57
C SER A 244 -4.16 10.61 29.22
N THR A 245 -3.23 11.15 30.01
CA THR A 245 -2.64 12.48 29.75
C THR A 245 -1.83 12.57 28.45
N SER A 246 -1.49 11.44 27.81
CA SER A 246 -0.81 11.44 26.51
C SER A 246 -1.76 11.62 25.32
N TRP A 247 -3.06 11.40 25.53
CA TRP A 247 -4.08 11.53 24.50
C TRP A 247 -4.61 12.96 24.44
N TYR A 248 -4.77 13.45 23.22
CA TYR A 248 -5.22 14.81 22.94
C TYR A 248 -6.23 14.82 21.80
N LEU A 249 -7.01 15.89 21.71
CA LEU A 249 -7.88 16.15 20.58
C LEU A 249 -7.00 16.70 19.44
N PRO A 250 -6.92 16.05 18.27
CA PRO A 250 -6.06 16.50 17.17
C PRO A 250 -6.45 17.88 16.65
N ALA A 251 -5.46 18.69 16.25
CA ALA A 251 -5.72 19.92 15.50
C ALA A 251 -6.22 19.61 14.08
N ILE A 252 -6.77 20.61 13.38
CA ILE A 252 -7.44 20.37 12.09
C ILE A 252 -6.51 19.79 11.02
N ASN A 253 -5.22 20.17 11.01
CA ASN A 253 -4.24 19.61 10.07
C ASN A 253 -3.80 18.21 10.49
N GLU A 254 -3.83 17.87 11.79
CA GLU A 254 -3.61 16.50 12.26
C GLU A 254 -4.79 15.59 11.88
N LEU A 255 -6.04 16.04 12.01
CA LEU A 255 -7.19 15.31 11.46
C LEU A 255 -7.09 15.11 9.95
N SER A 256 -6.61 16.13 9.24
CA SER A 256 -6.38 16.04 7.79
C SER A 256 -5.30 15.01 7.47
N ALA A 257 -4.24 14.90 8.28
CA ALA A 257 -3.22 13.86 8.16
C ALA A 257 -3.81 12.46 8.39
N ILE A 258 -4.66 12.29 9.41
CA ILE A 258 -5.40 11.04 9.66
C ILE A 258 -6.24 10.65 8.44
N ARG A 259 -7.01 11.59 7.89
CA ARG A 259 -7.83 11.38 6.69
C ARG A 259 -6.97 10.97 5.50
N ASN A 260 -5.87 11.66 5.26
CA ASN A 260 -5.00 11.38 4.12
C ASN A 260 -4.30 10.02 4.23
N ALA A 261 -3.94 9.58 5.44
CA ALA A 261 -3.30 8.30 5.66
C ALA A 261 -4.31 7.13 5.63
N LEU A 262 -5.41 7.24 6.37
CA LEU A 262 -6.35 6.14 6.62
C LEU A 262 -7.54 6.12 5.64
N CYS A 263 -7.81 7.22 4.96
CA CYS A 263 -8.93 7.38 4.03
C CYS A 263 -8.50 7.98 2.68
N SER A 264 -7.31 7.62 2.21
CA SER A 264 -6.74 8.09 0.93
C SER A 264 -7.60 7.73 -0.29
N ASN A 265 -8.43 6.68 -0.19
CA ASN A 265 -9.37 6.29 -1.25
C ASN A 265 -10.52 7.30 -1.47
N SER A 266 -10.70 8.28 -0.57
CA SER A 266 -11.76 9.29 -0.66
C SER A 266 -13.17 8.69 -0.84
N ALA A 267 -13.37 7.48 -0.33
CA ALA A 267 -14.58 6.68 -0.51
C ALA A 267 -15.01 6.05 0.82
N ILE A 268 -16.24 5.54 0.86
CA ILE A 268 -16.79 4.78 1.98
C ILE A 268 -16.90 3.30 1.57
N PRO A 269 -16.42 2.38 2.40
CA PRO A 269 -15.60 2.60 3.60
C PRO A 269 -14.23 3.22 3.29
N CYS A 270 -13.67 3.96 4.25
CA CYS A 270 -12.26 4.37 4.19
C CYS A 270 -11.34 3.13 4.08
N ASN A 271 -10.08 3.33 3.70
CA ASN A 271 -9.11 2.23 3.65
C ASN A 271 -8.93 1.57 5.03
N PHE A 272 -8.94 2.35 6.12
CA PHE A 272 -8.83 1.87 7.49
C PHE A 272 -9.60 2.76 8.48
N GLY A 273 -9.79 2.29 9.71
CA GLY A 273 -10.25 3.08 10.86
C GLY A 273 -11.76 3.27 11.00
N ASP A 274 -12.54 2.74 10.05
CA ASP A 274 -14.01 2.73 10.08
C ASP A 274 -14.63 4.10 10.42
N PHE A 275 -14.15 5.14 9.72
CA PHE A 275 -14.69 6.48 9.87
C PHE A 275 -16.10 6.53 9.30
N SER A 276 -17.03 7.11 10.07
CA SER A 276 -18.44 7.14 9.73
C SER A 276 -18.69 8.02 8.50
N ALA A 277 -19.50 7.50 7.58
CA ALA A 277 -19.84 8.15 6.33
C ALA A 277 -20.55 9.49 6.55
N SER A 278 -20.06 10.56 5.91
CA SER A 278 -20.70 11.89 5.93
C SER A 278 -20.75 12.57 7.30
N GLU A 279 -20.03 12.02 8.29
CA GLU A 279 -19.94 12.61 9.62
C GLU A 279 -18.76 13.57 9.72
N PHE A 280 -18.91 14.54 10.62
CA PHE A 280 -17.89 15.53 10.92
C PHE A 280 -17.25 15.25 12.28
N TYR A 281 -15.92 15.32 12.31
CA TYR A 281 -15.12 15.05 13.50
C TYR A 281 -14.55 16.34 14.07
N TRP A 282 -14.74 16.54 15.38
CA TRP A 282 -14.17 17.69 16.07
C TRP A 282 -12.65 17.68 15.98
N SER A 283 -12.08 18.82 15.60
CA SER A 283 -10.67 19.14 15.87
C SER A 283 -10.56 19.95 17.15
N SER A 284 -9.35 20.11 17.67
CA SER A 284 -9.05 21.04 18.77
C SER A 284 -8.93 22.48 18.32
N SER A 285 -8.97 22.76 17.01
CA SER A 285 -8.74 24.10 16.46
C SER A 285 -10.02 24.92 16.54
N GLN A 286 -9.98 26.04 17.25
CA GLN A 286 -11.06 27.01 17.31
C GLN A 286 -11.20 27.75 15.97
N ASN A 287 -12.42 28.17 15.64
CA ASN A 287 -12.64 29.06 14.50
C ASN A 287 -12.30 30.50 14.89
N VAL A 288 -11.26 31.07 14.29
CA VAL A 288 -10.78 32.43 14.62
C VAL A 288 -11.74 33.53 14.19
N ASP A 289 -12.60 33.28 13.20
CA ASP A 289 -13.58 34.27 12.73
C ASP A 289 -14.78 34.38 13.67
N HIS A 290 -15.10 33.28 14.37
CA HIS A 290 -16.23 33.15 15.27
C HIS A 290 -15.80 32.40 16.55
N PRO A 291 -14.89 33.02 17.34
CA PRO A 291 -14.16 32.35 18.42
C PRO A 291 -15.03 32.01 19.62
N ASN A 292 -16.12 32.75 19.85
CA ASN A 292 -16.98 32.52 21.00
C ASN A 292 -17.84 31.27 20.86
N ASP A 293 -18.33 30.98 19.66
CA ASP A 293 -19.40 30.02 19.46
C ASP A 293 -19.02 28.85 18.55
N SER A 294 -17.92 28.92 17.79
CA SER A 294 -17.59 27.85 16.82
C SER A 294 -16.17 27.31 16.87
N ALA A 295 -16.02 26.04 16.50
CA ALA A 295 -14.76 25.34 16.34
C ALA A 295 -14.70 24.65 14.97
N LEU A 296 -13.49 24.27 14.55
CA LEU A 296 -13.26 23.61 13.26
C LEU A 296 -13.47 22.09 13.38
N LEU A 297 -14.05 21.52 12.33
CA LEU A 297 -14.27 20.08 12.20
C LEU A 297 -13.95 19.61 10.77
N LEU A 298 -13.66 18.32 10.62
CA LEU A 298 -13.31 17.69 9.35
C LEU A 298 -14.29 16.58 8.99
N GLY A 299 -14.81 16.60 7.76
CA GLY A 299 -15.69 15.56 7.23
C GLY A 299 -14.93 14.37 6.64
N PHE A 300 -15.38 13.14 6.91
CA PHE A 300 -14.84 11.91 6.31
C PHE A 300 -15.87 11.28 5.35
N PRO A 301 -15.46 10.78 4.16
CA PRO A 301 -14.10 10.73 3.62
C PRO A 301 -13.67 12.02 2.88
N SER A 302 -14.53 13.04 2.80
CA SER A 302 -14.38 14.16 1.87
C SER A 302 -13.18 15.07 2.15
N GLY A 303 -12.71 15.13 3.40
CA GLY A 303 -11.71 16.10 3.83
C GLY A 303 -12.24 17.53 3.88
N THR A 304 -13.57 17.72 3.85
CA THR A 304 -14.18 19.05 3.93
C THR A 304 -14.02 19.61 5.33
N ILE A 305 -13.35 20.75 5.44
CA ILE A 305 -13.27 21.54 6.67
C ILE A 305 -14.52 22.42 6.75
N LYS A 306 -15.18 22.44 7.92
CA LYS A 306 -16.23 23.40 8.27
C LYS A 306 -16.02 23.88 9.70
N SER A 307 -16.83 24.84 10.11
CA SER A 307 -17.03 25.17 11.51
C SER A 307 -18.45 24.84 11.94
N ASP A 308 -18.62 24.66 13.24
CA ASP A 308 -19.92 24.36 13.84
C ASP A 308 -19.98 24.86 15.28
N PHE A 309 -21.18 24.93 15.86
CA PHE A 309 -21.37 25.42 17.21
C PHE A 309 -20.69 24.51 18.24
N LYS A 310 -19.90 25.10 19.14
CA LYS A 310 -19.11 24.39 20.17
C LYS A 310 -19.99 23.54 21.09
N SER A 311 -21.22 23.95 21.31
CA SER A 311 -22.22 23.25 22.13
C SER A 311 -22.84 22.02 21.48
N LEU A 312 -22.63 21.78 20.18
CA LEU A 312 -23.18 20.63 19.47
C LEU A 312 -22.29 19.38 19.58
N GLY A 313 -22.94 18.23 19.71
CA GLY A 313 -22.29 16.93 19.70
C GLY A 313 -21.73 16.59 18.32
N ARG A 314 -20.44 16.29 18.23
CA ARG A 314 -19.81 15.72 17.03
C ARG A 314 -18.88 14.57 17.44
N LEU A 315 -18.54 13.74 16.47
CA LEU A 315 -17.63 12.62 16.68
C LEU A 315 -16.22 13.09 17.02
N VAL A 316 -15.53 12.34 17.87
CA VAL A 316 -14.18 12.63 18.32
C VAL A 316 -13.31 11.40 18.14
N ARG A 317 -12.11 11.61 17.59
CA ARG A 317 -11.02 10.64 17.52
C ARG A 317 -9.77 11.25 18.12
N CYS A 318 -9.42 10.79 19.31
CA CYS A 318 -8.24 11.28 20.01
C CYS A 318 -6.97 10.73 19.39
N THR A 319 -5.89 11.49 19.51
CA THR A 319 -4.56 11.14 19.01
C THR A 319 -3.54 11.13 20.13
N ARG A 320 -2.46 10.37 19.97
CA ARG A 320 -1.27 10.47 20.81
C ARG A 320 0.00 10.28 20.00
N THR A 321 1.10 10.77 20.54
CA THR A 321 2.44 10.51 20.01
C THR A 321 3.05 9.26 20.66
N PHE A 322 4.01 8.64 19.97
CA PHE A 322 4.83 7.55 20.49
C PHE A 322 6.25 7.62 19.89
N THR A 323 7.18 6.86 20.48
CA THR A 323 8.51 6.65 19.91
C THR A 323 8.51 5.30 19.17
N PRO A 324 8.74 5.28 17.84
CA PRO A 324 8.68 4.07 17.01
C PRO A 324 9.71 3.00 17.31
#